data_AF-A0A2V7BPT8-F1
#
_entry.id   AF-A0A2V7BPT8-F1
#
_cell.length_a   1.000
_cell.length_b   1.000
_cell.length_c   1.000
_cell.angle_alpha   90.00
_cell.angle_beta   90.00
_cell.angle_gamma   90.00
#
_symmetry.space_group_name_H-M   'P 1'
#
loop_
_entity.id
_entity.type
_entity.pdbx_description
1 polymer ?
#
loop_
_entity_poly.entity_id
_entity_poly.type
_entity_poly.pdbx_seq_one_letter_code
_entity_poly.pdbx_strand_id
1 'polypeptide(L)'
;MLALVLFLSGASTDQALDVPLESYQAAATAGATGTVTGRVFDERRRPDEAERPVAGVSITMVPRSTEFLRKVEEVKRKARDSANNYRASAASILSLKAAYEKALWEAGAADLVRATAADDGGRFTVEKLPVGDWVLIATHSASIDKHAAAADSRRRNIYTPGTRLTGYQVVAIWLREISVTRGGSTTLDLMDRNVWLSGIVEDRAPGVSR
;
A
#
# COMPACT_ATOMS: atom_id res chain seq x y z
N MET A 1 36.84 -36.76 -22.42
CA MET A 1 36.65 -35.48 -21.69
C MET A 1 35.21 -35.47 -21.20
N LEU A 2 35.00 -35.73 -19.91
CA LEU A 2 33.69 -35.99 -19.30
C LEU A 2 33.03 -34.64 -18.93
N ALA A 3 31.85 -34.33 -19.47
CA ALA A 3 31.10 -33.13 -19.13
C ALA A 3 30.14 -33.42 -17.97
N LEU A 4 30.47 -32.92 -16.78
CA LEU A 4 29.63 -32.95 -15.60
C LEU A 4 28.71 -31.73 -15.62
N VAL A 5 27.44 -31.92 -15.97
CA VAL A 5 26.41 -30.88 -15.87
C VAL A 5 25.84 -30.91 -14.46
N LEU A 6 26.24 -29.96 -13.61
CA LEU A 6 25.57 -29.70 -12.34
C LEU A 6 24.25 -28.97 -12.63
N PHE A 7 23.13 -29.68 -12.47
CA PHE A 7 21.84 -29.05 -12.27
C PHE A 7 21.81 -28.48 -10.84
N LEU A 8 22.01 -27.17 -10.71
CA LEU A 8 21.63 -26.46 -9.50
C LEU A 8 20.10 -26.41 -9.46
N SER A 9 19.50 -27.32 -8.68
CA SER A 9 18.10 -27.23 -8.28
C SER A 9 17.92 -25.95 -7.46
N GLY A 10 17.45 -24.90 -8.10
CA GLY A 10 16.88 -23.76 -7.39
C GLY A 10 15.69 -24.26 -6.58
N ALA A 11 15.77 -24.13 -5.26
CA ALA A 11 14.62 -24.35 -4.39
C ALA A 11 13.61 -23.24 -4.68
N SER A 12 12.70 -23.48 -5.64
CA SER A 12 11.45 -22.74 -5.72
C SER A 12 10.72 -23.00 -4.41
N THR A 13 10.74 -22.04 -3.50
CA THR A 13 9.81 -22.06 -2.37
C THR A 13 8.47 -21.67 -2.97
N ASP A 14 7.81 -22.64 -3.60
CA ASP A 14 6.41 -22.56 -4.00
C ASP A 14 5.59 -22.60 -2.71
N GLN A 15 5.66 -21.51 -1.96
CA GLN A 15 4.86 -21.35 -0.76
C GLN A 15 3.45 -21.05 -1.28
N ALA A 16 2.66 -22.11 -1.42
CA ALA A 16 1.29 -22.03 -1.88
C ALA A 16 0.58 -20.87 -1.17
N LEU A 17 -0.07 -20.01 -1.94
CA LEU A 17 -0.86 -18.90 -1.40
C LEU A 17 -1.84 -19.44 -0.36
N ASP A 18 -1.89 -18.82 0.81
CA ASP A 18 -2.84 -19.13 1.89
C ASP A 18 -4.22 -18.52 1.62
N VAL A 19 -4.69 -18.64 0.38
CA VAL A 19 -5.93 -18.05 -0.12
C VAL A 19 -6.70 -19.10 -0.91
N PRO A 20 -8.00 -19.31 -0.65
CA PRO A 20 -8.82 -20.25 -1.40
C PRO A 20 -9.26 -19.66 -2.75
N LEU A 21 -8.33 -19.54 -3.72
CA LEU A 21 -8.55 -18.87 -5.01
C LEU A 21 -9.76 -19.43 -5.79
N GLU A 22 -9.95 -20.75 -5.77
CA GLU A 22 -11.07 -21.43 -6.43
C GLU A 22 -12.44 -20.92 -5.94
N SER A 23 -12.54 -20.55 -4.65
CA SER A 23 -13.78 -20.02 -4.09
C SER A 23 -14.13 -18.65 -4.65
N TYR A 24 -13.13 -17.77 -4.83
CA TYR A 24 -13.33 -16.46 -5.46
C TYR A 24 -13.70 -16.61 -6.94
N GLN A 25 -13.04 -17.51 -7.66
CA GLN A 25 -13.32 -17.78 -9.07
C GLN A 25 -14.73 -18.35 -9.28
N ALA A 26 -15.15 -19.29 -8.42
CA ALA A 26 -16.51 -19.83 -8.43
C ALA A 26 -17.55 -18.75 -8.14
N ALA A 27 -17.29 -17.88 -7.15
CA ALA A 27 -18.16 -16.75 -6.84
C ALA A 27 -18.26 -15.75 -8.01
N ALA A 28 -17.13 -15.43 -8.66
CA ALA A 28 -17.09 -14.58 -9.83
C ALA A 28 -17.93 -15.16 -10.99
N THR A 29 -17.72 -16.44 -11.30
CA THR A 29 -18.43 -17.17 -12.36
C THR A 29 -19.94 -17.23 -12.10
N ALA A 30 -20.34 -17.42 -10.84
CA ALA A 30 -21.74 -17.43 -10.43
C ALA A 30 -22.39 -16.03 -10.34
N GLY A 31 -21.65 -14.96 -10.65
CA GLY A 31 -22.09 -13.58 -10.45
C GLY A 31 -22.34 -13.22 -8.98
N ALA A 32 -21.86 -14.04 -8.05
CA ALA A 32 -21.95 -13.80 -6.62
C ALA A 32 -20.92 -12.75 -6.24
N THR A 33 -21.28 -11.49 -6.45
CA THR A 33 -20.41 -10.34 -6.23
C THR A 33 -21.07 -9.29 -5.35
N GLY A 34 -20.26 -8.46 -4.71
CA GLY A 34 -20.68 -7.28 -3.98
C GLY A 34 -19.90 -6.04 -4.42
N THR A 35 -20.17 -4.93 -3.74
CA THR A 35 -19.55 -3.63 -4.02
C THR A 35 -18.99 -3.02 -2.74
N VAL A 36 -17.81 -2.43 -2.83
CA VAL A 36 -17.23 -1.62 -1.76
C VAL A 36 -17.16 -0.18 -2.23
N THR A 37 -17.78 0.71 -1.47
CA THR A 37 -17.69 2.16 -1.67
C THR A 37 -16.96 2.78 -0.49
N GLY A 38 -16.40 3.95 -0.70
CA GLY A 38 -15.84 4.69 0.42
C GLY A 38 -15.46 6.10 0.08
N ARG A 39 -15.02 6.79 1.12
CA ARG A 39 -14.51 8.15 1.03
C ARG A 39 -13.24 8.30 1.85
N VAL A 40 -12.37 9.18 1.37
CA VAL A 40 -11.11 9.56 1.98
C VAL A 40 -11.14 11.04 2.28
N PHE A 41 -10.95 11.41 3.54
CA PHE A 41 -11.04 12.81 3.98
C PHE A 41 -10.20 13.08 5.22
N ASP A 42 -9.73 14.32 5.35
CA ASP A 42 -9.25 14.83 6.63
C ASP A 42 -10.46 15.17 7.51
N GLU A 43 -10.42 14.76 8.77
CA GLU A 43 -11.42 15.23 9.72
C GLU A 43 -11.36 16.75 9.88
N ARG A 44 -12.54 17.32 10.13
CA ARG A 44 -12.69 18.73 10.52
C ARG A 44 -11.85 19.04 11.76
N ARG A 45 -11.11 20.15 11.73
CA ARG A 45 -10.31 20.59 12.90
C ARG A 45 -11.13 21.40 13.89
N ARG A 46 -12.26 21.96 13.43
CA ARG A 46 -13.23 22.71 14.22
C ARG A 46 -14.65 22.21 13.91
N PRO A 47 -15.61 22.34 14.86
CA PRO A 47 -16.99 21.87 14.65
C PRO A 47 -17.65 22.42 13.38
N ASP A 48 -17.37 23.69 13.04
CA ASP A 48 -17.99 24.43 11.94
C ASP A 48 -17.21 24.31 10.61
N GLU A 49 -16.09 23.59 10.60
CA GLU A 49 -15.31 23.36 9.39
C GLU A 49 -15.87 22.15 8.63
N ALA A 50 -15.92 22.24 7.30
CA ALA A 50 -16.24 21.10 6.46
C ALA A 50 -15.08 20.08 6.48
N GLU A 51 -15.42 18.80 6.36
CA GLU A 51 -14.43 17.75 6.08
C GLU A 51 -13.74 18.04 4.74
N ARG A 52 -12.44 17.80 4.67
CA ARG A 52 -11.69 18.04 3.43
C ARG A 52 -11.47 16.71 2.69
N PRO A 53 -11.99 16.52 1.49
CA PRO A 53 -11.72 15.31 0.73
C PRO A 53 -10.23 15.20 0.39
N VAL A 54 -9.72 13.97 0.37
CA VAL A 54 -8.34 13.66 -0.04
C VAL A 54 -8.40 12.93 -1.38
N ALA A 55 -8.01 13.63 -2.44
CA ALA A 55 -7.94 13.09 -3.79
C ALA A 55 -6.67 12.25 -4.00
N GLY A 56 -6.64 11.46 -5.08
CA GLY A 56 -5.41 10.79 -5.53
C GLY A 56 -4.91 9.67 -4.62
N VAL A 57 -5.72 9.24 -3.64
CA VAL A 57 -5.43 8.05 -2.82
C VAL A 57 -5.58 6.83 -3.72
N SER A 58 -4.56 5.99 -3.80
CA SER A 58 -4.63 4.72 -4.52
C SER A 58 -5.26 3.66 -3.62
N ILE A 59 -6.28 2.97 -4.10
CA ILE A 59 -6.99 1.91 -3.39
C ILE A 59 -6.69 0.59 -4.10
N THR A 60 -6.25 -0.41 -3.35
CA THR A 60 -6.09 -1.77 -3.86
C THR A 60 -6.81 -2.73 -2.94
N MET A 61 -7.65 -3.59 -3.52
CA MET A 61 -8.28 -4.71 -2.85
C MET A 61 -7.66 -6.01 -3.34
N VAL A 62 -7.32 -6.87 -2.40
CA VAL A 62 -6.77 -8.21 -2.62
C VAL A 62 -7.49 -9.21 -1.71
N PRO A 63 -7.51 -10.50 -2.02
CA PRO A 63 -8.02 -11.51 -1.10
C PRO A 63 -7.32 -11.45 0.26
N ARG A 64 -8.03 -11.84 1.31
CA ARG A 64 -7.45 -11.96 2.65
C ARG A 64 -6.45 -13.12 2.68
N SER A 65 -5.20 -12.79 3.00
CA SER A 65 -4.13 -13.73 3.34
C SER A 65 -3.68 -13.48 4.79
N THR A 66 -3.66 -14.55 5.58
CA THR A 66 -3.19 -14.50 6.97
C THR A 66 -1.68 -14.21 7.01
N GLU A 67 -0.92 -14.82 6.11
CA GLU A 67 0.53 -14.63 6.02
C GLU A 67 0.89 -13.20 5.59
N PHE A 68 0.18 -12.63 4.62
CA PHE A 68 0.38 -11.24 4.21
C PHE A 68 0.11 -10.29 5.39
N LEU A 69 -1.04 -10.45 6.07
CA LEU A 69 -1.43 -9.61 7.20
C LEU A 69 -0.45 -9.72 8.38
N ARG A 70 0.00 -10.94 8.68
CA ARG A 70 1.03 -11.17 9.71
C ARG A 70 2.34 -10.45 9.37
N LYS A 71 2.78 -10.48 8.11
CA LYS A 71 4.01 -9.81 7.66
C LYS A 71 3.91 -8.29 7.75
N VAL A 72 2.78 -7.68 7.35
CA VAL A 72 2.61 -6.22 7.46
C VAL A 72 2.49 -5.76 8.91
N GLU A 73 1.77 -6.49 9.77
CA GLU A 73 1.68 -6.19 11.21
C GLU A 73 3.05 -6.32 11.90
N GLU A 74 3.87 -7.29 11.50
CA GLU A 74 5.23 -7.43 12.00
C GLU A 74 6.12 -6.24 11.65
N VAL A 75 6.01 -5.71 10.42
CA VAL A 75 6.70 -4.47 10.02
C VAL A 75 6.24 -3.30 10.87
N LYS A 76 4.92 -3.13 11.05
CA LYS A 76 4.34 -2.06 11.88
C LYS A 76 4.79 -2.15 13.34
N ARG A 77 4.87 -3.35 13.90
CA ARG A 77 5.37 -3.59 15.26
C ARG A 77 6.82 -3.13 15.39
N LYS A 78 7.69 -3.60 14.49
CA LYS A 78 9.13 -3.28 14.47
C LYS A 78 9.45 -1.82 14.16
N ALA A 79 8.54 -1.11 13.50
CA ALA A 79 8.69 0.31 13.21
C ALA A 79 8.88 1.16 14.48
N ARG A 80 8.35 0.71 15.63
CA ARG A 80 8.47 1.41 16.93
C ARG A 80 9.82 1.22 17.61
N ASP A 81 10.58 0.21 17.20
CA ASP A 81 11.82 -0.17 17.88
C ASP A 81 12.98 0.79 17.57
N SER A 82 12.96 1.46 16.42
CA SER A 82 13.98 2.45 16.05
C SER A 82 13.52 3.42 14.97
N ALA A 83 14.16 4.59 14.91
CA ALA A 83 13.92 5.56 13.85
C ALA A 83 14.26 5.01 12.45
N ASN A 84 15.25 4.11 12.33
CA ASN A 84 15.59 3.49 11.05
C ASN A 84 14.50 2.52 10.58
N ASN A 85 13.97 1.69 11.49
CA ASN A 85 12.85 0.81 11.17
C ASN A 85 11.60 1.60 10.80
N TYR A 86 11.34 2.71 11.49
CA TYR A 86 10.25 3.62 11.16
C TYR A 86 10.38 4.16 9.73
N ARG A 87 11.56 4.67 9.34
CA ARG A 87 11.81 5.17 7.96
C ARG A 87 11.67 4.08 6.90
N ALA A 88 12.06 2.85 7.21
CA ALA A 88 11.95 1.73 6.27
C ALA A 88 10.54 1.11 6.19
N SER A 89 9.65 1.40 7.14
CA SER A 89 8.39 0.67 7.33
C SER A 89 7.42 0.80 6.15
N ALA A 90 7.17 2.03 5.67
CA ALA A 90 6.27 2.25 4.54
C ALA A 90 6.77 1.54 3.27
N ALA A 91 8.05 1.71 2.92
CA ALA A 91 8.65 1.03 1.79
C ALA A 91 8.54 -0.50 1.91
N SER A 92 8.79 -1.04 3.10
CA SER A 92 8.67 -2.49 3.37
C SER A 92 7.24 -2.99 3.17
N ILE A 93 6.23 -2.26 3.63
CA ILE A 93 4.81 -2.61 3.44
C ILE A 93 4.43 -2.55 1.95
N LEU A 94 4.87 -1.52 1.22
CA LEU A 94 4.63 -1.42 -0.22
C LEU A 94 5.29 -2.56 -0.99
N SER A 95 6.51 -2.97 -0.60
CA SER A 95 7.17 -4.14 -1.18
C SER A 95 6.43 -5.44 -0.87
N LEU A 96 5.91 -5.62 0.36
CA LEU A 96 5.09 -6.78 0.71
C LEU A 96 3.78 -6.82 -0.10
N LYS A 97 3.14 -5.67 -0.28
CA LYS A 97 1.93 -5.53 -1.12
C LYS A 97 2.24 -5.93 -2.57
N ALA A 98 3.28 -5.36 -3.17
CA ALA A 98 3.67 -5.68 -4.54
C ALA A 98 4.05 -7.16 -4.71
N ALA A 99 4.74 -7.75 -3.73
CA ALA A 99 5.07 -9.18 -3.75
C ALA A 99 3.81 -10.06 -3.67
N TYR A 100 2.81 -9.66 -2.87
CA TYR A 100 1.55 -10.39 -2.75
C TYR A 100 0.71 -10.31 -4.02
N GLU A 101 0.61 -9.13 -4.63
CA GLU A 101 -0.05 -8.95 -5.94
C GLU A 101 0.62 -9.80 -7.02
N LYS A 102 1.96 -9.79 -7.07
CA LYS A 102 2.72 -10.63 -7.98
C LYS A 102 2.44 -12.11 -7.74
N ALA A 103 2.40 -12.56 -6.49
CA ALA A 103 2.08 -13.96 -6.18
C ALA A 103 0.68 -14.35 -6.68
N LEU A 104 -0.33 -13.48 -6.51
CA LEU A 104 -1.66 -13.70 -7.07
C LEU A 104 -1.64 -13.81 -8.60
N TRP A 105 -0.82 -12.99 -9.27
CA TRP A 105 -0.66 -13.04 -10.72
C TRP A 105 -0.01 -14.35 -11.18
N GLU A 106 1.06 -14.76 -10.52
CA GLU A 106 1.77 -16.01 -10.80
C GLU A 106 0.88 -17.24 -10.54
N ALA A 107 -0.06 -17.14 -9.60
CA ALA A 107 -1.10 -18.15 -9.35
C ALA A 107 -2.31 -18.07 -10.31
N GLY A 108 -2.28 -17.20 -11.33
CA GLY A 108 -3.35 -17.07 -12.32
C GLY A 108 -4.60 -16.31 -11.83
N ALA A 109 -4.51 -15.61 -10.70
CA ALA A 109 -5.61 -14.88 -10.06
C ALA A 109 -5.42 -13.35 -10.14
N ALA A 110 -4.92 -12.85 -11.28
CA ALA A 110 -4.67 -11.42 -11.48
C ALA A 110 -5.93 -10.55 -11.43
N ASP A 111 -7.08 -11.13 -11.79
CA ASP A 111 -8.42 -10.53 -11.70
C ASP A 111 -8.89 -10.26 -10.26
N LEU A 112 -8.24 -10.90 -9.27
CA LEU A 112 -8.47 -10.66 -7.85
C LEU A 112 -7.63 -9.50 -7.30
N VAL A 113 -6.73 -8.91 -8.08
CA VAL A 113 -6.08 -7.64 -7.71
C VAL A 113 -6.91 -6.49 -8.27
N ARG A 114 -7.66 -5.81 -7.40
CA ARG A 114 -8.61 -4.77 -7.80
C ARG A 114 -8.11 -3.40 -7.36
N ALA A 115 -7.67 -2.61 -8.33
CA ALA A 115 -7.15 -1.27 -8.10
C ALA A 115 -8.11 -0.19 -8.59
N THR A 116 -8.23 0.89 -7.83
CA THR A 116 -8.91 2.14 -8.22
C THR A 116 -8.23 3.31 -7.51
N ALA A 117 -8.67 4.54 -7.78
CA ALA A 117 -8.20 5.73 -7.08
C ALA A 117 -9.40 6.53 -6.54
N ALA A 118 -9.19 7.26 -5.46
CA ALA A 118 -10.15 8.23 -4.97
C ALA A 118 -10.20 9.43 -5.94
N ASP A 119 -11.41 9.84 -6.32
CA ASP A 119 -11.66 11.01 -7.15
C ASP A 119 -11.36 12.33 -6.42
N ASP A 120 -11.57 13.46 -7.10
CA ASP A 120 -11.36 14.80 -6.53
C ASP A 120 -12.27 15.10 -5.32
N GLY A 121 -13.38 14.37 -5.19
CA GLY A 121 -14.26 14.39 -4.02
C GLY A 121 -13.86 13.41 -2.93
N GLY A 122 -12.69 12.75 -3.07
CA GLY A 122 -12.18 11.74 -2.15
C GLY A 122 -12.96 10.43 -2.19
N ARG A 123 -13.82 10.19 -3.17
CA ARG A 123 -14.70 9.01 -3.22
C ARG A 123 -14.10 7.93 -4.10
N PHE A 124 -14.37 6.67 -3.75
CA PHE A 124 -14.00 5.53 -4.56
C PHE A 124 -15.11 4.48 -4.56
N THR A 125 -15.13 3.67 -5.62
CA THR A 125 -16.02 2.52 -5.74
C THR A 125 -15.24 1.37 -6.38
N VAL A 126 -15.39 0.17 -5.80
CA VAL A 126 -14.86 -1.09 -6.33
C VAL A 126 -16.05 -2.04 -6.49
N GLU A 127 -16.41 -2.30 -7.75
CA GLU A 127 -17.57 -3.13 -8.09
C GLU A 127 -17.18 -4.56 -8.45
N LYS A 128 -18.21 -5.42 -8.48
CA LYS A 128 -18.12 -6.81 -8.95
C LYS A 128 -17.07 -7.63 -8.20
N LEU A 129 -16.85 -7.33 -6.92
CA LEU A 129 -15.92 -8.09 -6.07
C LEU A 129 -16.55 -9.44 -5.75
N PRO A 130 -15.90 -10.57 -6.08
CA PRO A 130 -16.40 -11.88 -5.69
C PRO A 130 -16.60 -11.99 -4.17
N VAL A 131 -17.65 -12.72 -3.77
CA VAL A 131 -17.92 -13.02 -2.36
C VAL A 131 -16.70 -13.67 -1.71
N GLY A 132 -16.36 -13.21 -0.50
CA GLY A 132 -15.20 -13.66 0.25
C GLY A 132 -14.64 -12.57 1.17
N ASP A 133 -13.52 -12.86 1.81
CA ASP A 133 -12.83 -11.92 2.69
C ASP A 133 -11.71 -11.19 1.94
N TRP A 134 -11.76 -9.87 1.99
CA TRP A 134 -10.85 -8.98 1.27
C TRP A 134 -10.04 -8.14 2.23
N VAL A 135 -8.88 -7.70 1.77
CA VAL A 135 -8.08 -6.65 2.40
C VAL A 135 -8.02 -5.47 1.46
N LEU A 136 -8.46 -4.31 1.94
CA LEU A 136 -8.26 -3.03 1.30
C LEU A 136 -6.98 -2.41 1.85
N ILE A 137 -6.08 -2.03 0.94
CA ILE A 137 -4.91 -1.22 1.23
C ILE A 137 -5.07 0.08 0.44
N ALA A 138 -5.17 1.21 1.14
CA ALA A 138 -5.16 2.52 0.52
C ALA A 138 -3.86 3.25 0.84
N THR A 139 -3.26 3.88 -0.16
CA THR A 139 -1.97 4.57 -0.04
C THR A 139 -2.09 5.98 -0.60
N HIS A 140 -1.69 6.95 0.18
CA HIS A 140 -1.58 8.35 -0.25
C HIS A 140 -0.17 8.85 0.01
N SER A 141 0.49 9.36 -1.03
CA SER A 141 1.83 9.93 -0.95
C SER A 141 1.74 11.44 -1.16
N ALA A 142 2.12 12.22 -0.15
CA ALA A 142 2.27 13.66 -0.28
C ALA A 142 3.76 14.00 -0.36
N SER A 143 4.21 14.51 -1.50
CA SER A 143 5.58 15.03 -1.67
C SER A 143 5.74 16.34 -0.92
N ILE A 144 6.80 16.45 -0.12
CA ILE A 144 7.20 17.70 0.52
C ILE A 144 8.54 18.16 -0.08
N ASP A 145 8.48 19.24 -0.86
CA ASP A 145 9.65 19.86 -1.48
C ASP A 145 10.45 20.67 -0.46
N LYS A 146 11.68 20.25 -0.17
CA LYS A 146 12.57 20.95 0.77
C LYS A 146 13.11 22.28 0.21
N HIS A 147 13.15 22.43 -1.12
CA HIS A 147 13.62 23.65 -1.78
C HIS A 147 12.72 24.87 -1.52
N ALA A 148 11.41 24.67 -1.32
CA ALA A 148 10.50 25.74 -0.94
C ALA A 148 10.73 26.20 0.52
N ALA A 149 11.06 25.29 1.43
CA ALA A 149 11.32 25.59 2.84
C ALA A 149 12.69 26.28 3.08
N ALA A 150 13.71 25.94 2.28
CA ALA A 150 15.05 26.53 2.41
C ALA A 150 15.17 27.95 1.82
N ALA A 151 14.20 28.39 1.01
CA ALA A 151 14.18 29.73 0.44
C ALA A 151 13.99 30.84 1.51
N ASP A 152 13.44 30.48 2.68
CA ASP A 152 13.22 31.41 3.80
C ASP A 152 14.42 31.50 4.77
N SER A 153 15.36 30.56 4.71
CA SER A 153 16.55 30.53 5.58
C SER A 153 17.84 30.81 4.80
N ARG A 154 17.93 31.93 4.07
CA ARG A 154 19.23 32.41 3.60
C ARG A 154 20.07 32.86 4.81
N ARG A 155 21.10 32.06 5.12
CA ARG A 155 22.48 32.43 5.49
C ARG A 155 23.06 31.44 6.51
N ARG A 156 23.92 30.53 6.03
CA ARG A 156 25.29 30.29 6.53
C ARG A 156 25.94 29.08 5.85
N ASN A 157 27.20 29.28 5.49
CA ASN A 157 28.14 28.31 4.91
C ASN A 157 28.27 27.03 5.77
N ILE A 158 28.58 25.90 5.13
CA ILE A 158 29.75 25.02 5.38
C ILE A 158 29.69 23.88 4.34
N TYR A 159 30.83 23.57 3.73
CA TYR A 159 31.03 22.49 2.77
C TYR A 159 30.95 21.13 3.49
N THR A 160 30.13 20.21 2.99
CA THR A 160 30.13 18.79 3.39
C THR A 160 29.72 17.95 2.18
N PRO A 161 30.55 17.02 1.69
CA PRO A 161 30.13 16.03 0.70
C PRO A 161 29.35 14.93 1.42
N GLY A 162 28.03 15.00 1.32
CA GLY A 162 27.09 13.99 1.81
C GLY A 162 25.83 14.06 0.97
N THR A 163 25.28 12.90 0.61
CA THR A 163 24.03 12.73 -0.17
C THR A 163 22.97 13.73 0.27
N ARG A 164 22.66 14.71 -0.59
CA ARG A 164 21.75 15.80 -0.23
C ARG A 164 20.32 15.30 -0.40
N LEU A 165 19.57 15.22 0.70
CA LEU A 165 18.13 14.95 0.69
C LEU A 165 17.42 16.04 -0.13
N THR A 166 16.86 15.69 -1.29
CA THR A 166 16.20 16.62 -2.23
C THR A 166 14.72 16.84 -1.92
N GLY A 167 14.08 15.86 -1.25
CA GLY A 167 12.70 15.91 -0.81
C GLY A 167 12.36 14.68 0.04
N TYR A 168 11.15 14.63 0.59
CA TYR A 168 10.63 13.42 1.21
C TYR A 168 9.13 13.30 0.93
N GLN A 169 8.66 12.08 0.75
CA GLN A 169 7.24 11.74 0.63
C GLN A 169 6.75 11.21 1.97
N VAL A 170 5.66 11.78 2.48
CA VAL A 170 4.92 11.16 3.58
C VAL A 170 3.91 10.20 2.97
N VAL A 171 3.99 8.93 3.35
CA VAL A 171 3.09 7.88 2.88
C VAL A 171 2.14 7.54 4.02
N ALA A 172 0.85 7.82 3.81
CA ALA A 172 -0.23 7.34 4.66
C ALA A 172 -0.77 6.02 4.09
N ILE A 173 -0.89 5.00 4.94
CA ILE A 173 -1.40 3.68 4.59
C ILE A 173 -2.60 3.37 5.48
N TRP A 174 -3.75 3.13 4.85
CA TRP A 174 -4.91 2.52 5.50
C TRP A 174 -4.96 1.05 5.14
N LEU A 175 -5.32 0.22 6.13
CA LEU A 175 -5.51 -1.21 5.96
C LEU A 175 -6.83 -1.61 6.60
N ARG A 176 -7.72 -2.25 5.83
CA ARG A 176 -9.04 -2.68 6.30
C ARG A 176 -9.35 -4.09 5.81
N GLU A 177 -9.76 -4.95 6.72
CA GLU A 177 -10.37 -6.24 6.39
C GLU A 177 -11.86 -6.06 6.13
N ILE A 178 -12.39 -6.70 5.08
CA ILE A 178 -13.75 -6.52 4.59
C ILE A 178 -14.32 -7.87 4.16
N SER A 179 -15.46 -8.28 4.68
CA SER A 179 -16.20 -9.42 4.13
C SER A 179 -17.20 -8.93 3.08
N VAL A 180 -17.05 -9.42 1.84
CA VAL A 180 -17.94 -9.11 0.72
C VAL A 180 -19.01 -10.18 0.63
N THR A 181 -20.28 -9.76 0.69
CA THR A 181 -21.44 -10.64 0.60
C THR A 181 -22.17 -10.45 -0.74
N ARG A 182 -22.96 -11.45 -1.15
CA ARG A 182 -23.65 -11.44 -2.46
C ARG A 182 -24.66 -10.30 -2.51
N GLY A 183 -24.51 -9.41 -3.49
CA GLY A 183 -25.34 -8.21 -3.65
C GLY A 183 -25.15 -7.17 -2.55
N GLY A 184 -24.22 -7.40 -1.62
CA GLY A 184 -23.94 -6.50 -0.51
C GLY A 184 -23.21 -5.25 -0.97
N SER A 185 -23.46 -4.15 -0.26
CA SER A 185 -22.70 -2.92 -0.38
C SER A 185 -22.07 -2.60 0.97
N THR A 186 -20.75 -2.46 0.99
CA THR A 186 -19.99 -2.07 2.19
C THR A 186 -19.44 -0.67 1.99
N THR A 187 -19.72 0.24 2.93
CA THR A 187 -19.19 1.61 2.91
C THR A 187 -18.06 1.78 3.92
N LEU A 188 -17.00 2.47 3.51
CA LEU A 188 -15.81 2.72 4.32
C LEU A 188 -15.46 4.20 4.40
N ASP A 189 -15.15 4.65 5.61
CA ASP A 189 -14.52 5.95 5.85
C ASP A 189 -13.03 5.77 6.14
N LEU A 190 -12.20 6.38 5.30
CA LEU A 190 -10.75 6.45 5.45
C LEU A 190 -10.38 7.88 5.87
N MET A 191 -10.00 8.05 7.12
CA MET A 191 -9.74 9.34 7.75
C MET A 191 -8.27 9.46 8.13
N ASP A 192 -7.74 10.68 8.19
CA ASP A 192 -6.41 10.96 8.73
C ASP A 192 -6.16 10.31 10.11
N ARG A 193 -7.18 10.26 10.96
CA ARG A 193 -7.11 9.63 12.29
C ARG A 193 -7.09 8.10 12.30
N ASN A 194 -7.59 7.45 11.26
CA ASN A 194 -7.63 5.98 11.19
C ASN A 194 -6.59 5.40 10.23
N VAL A 195 -5.59 6.22 9.85
CA VAL A 195 -4.37 5.77 9.19
C VAL A 195 -3.74 4.64 10.01
N TRP A 196 -3.54 3.50 9.36
CA TRP A 196 -3.00 2.31 10.00
C TRP A 196 -1.48 2.41 10.20
N LEU A 197 -0.77 3.04 9.25
CA LEU A 197 0.64 3.40 9.36
C LEU A 197 0.91 4.70 8.56
N SER A 198 1.66 5.62 9.15
CA SER A 198 2.31 6.71 8.43
C SER A 198 3.81 6.44 8.40
N GLY A 199 4.45 6.68 7.25
CA GLY A 199 5.90 6.56 7.11
C GLY A 199 6.47 7.64 6.20
N ILE A 200 7.80 7.70 6.14
CA ILE A 200 8.54 8.66 5.31
C ILE A 200 9.34 7.87 4.29
N VAL A 201 9.16 8.19 3.01
CA VAL A 201 10.01 7.70 1.92
C VAL A 201 10.88 8.88 1.49
N GLU A 202 12.19 8.78 1.71
CA GLU A 202 13.15 9.81 1.34
C GLU A 202 13.52 9.70 -0.14
N ASP A 203 13.38 10.79 -0.91
CA ASP A 203 13.94 10.86 -2.25
C ASP A 203 15.44 11.18 -2.15
N ARG A 204 16.26 10.28 -2.70
CA ARG A 204 17.72 10.45 -2.78
C ARG A 204 18.15 10.38 -4.25
N ALA A 205 18.64 11.50 -4.78
CA ALA A 205 19.27 11.50 -6.10
C ALA A 205 20.65 10.80 -6.06
N PRO A 206 21.05 10.06 -7.11
CA PRO A 206 22.39 9.51 -7.21
C PRO A 206 23.42 10.64 -7.30
N GLY A 207 24.48 10.56 -6.48
CA GLY A 207 25.60 11.49 -6.58
C GLY A 207 26.38 11.24 -7.87
N VAL A 208 26.50 12.26 -8.71
CA VAL A 208 27.43 12.21 -9.86
C VAL A 208 28.85 12.35 -9.32
N SER A 209 29.54 11.22 -9.22
CA SER A 209 30.99 11.19 -8.97
C SER A 209 31.71 11.67 -10.23
N ARG A 210 32.61 12.63 -10.11
CA ARG A 210 33.58 13.02 -11.13
C ARG A 210 34.98 12.79 -10.60
#